data_AF-A0A553ZT84-F1
#
_entry.id   AF-A0A553ZT84-F1
#
_cell.length_a   1.000
_cell.length_b   1.000
_cell.length_c   1.000
_cell.angle_alpha   90.00
_cell.angle_beta   90.00
_cell.angle_gamma   90.00
#
_symmetry.space_group_name_H-M   'P 1'
#
loop_
_entity.id
_entity.type
_entity.pdbx_description
1 polymer ?
#
loop_
_entity_poly.entity_id
_entity_poly.type
_entity_poly.pdbx_seq_one_letter_code
_entity_poly.pdbx_strand_id
1 'polypeptide(L)'
;ACPITGDWVAMTNHTWAFSIAEMKKNLGFSHLEIINDFTAVSMAIPMLKKEHLIQFGGAEPVEGKPIAVYGAGTGLGVAHLVHVDKRWVSLPGEGGHVDFAPNSEEEAIILEILRAEIGHVSAERVL
;
A
#
# COMPACT_ATOMS: atom_id res chain seq x y z
N ALA A 1 -1.95 9.53 1.20
CA ALA A 1 -1.34 8.28 1.63
C ALA A 1 -0.68 8.50 2.98
N CYS A 2 -1.15 7.82 4.02
CA CYS A 2 -0.53 7.77 5.34
C CYS A 2 -0.99 6.48 6.06
N PRO A 3 -0.21 5.96 7.02
CA PRO A 3 -0.65 4.84 7.83
C PRO A 3 -1.81 5.26 8.75
N ILE A 4 -2.79 4.38 8.93
CA ILE A 4 -3.89 4.56 9.88
C ILE A 4 -3.66 3.61 11.06
N THR A 5 -3.19 4.17 12.17
CA THR A 5 -2.79 3.38 13.37
C THR A 5 -3.69 3.61 14.57
N GLY A 6 -4.61 4.58 14.51
CA GLY A 6 -5.54 4.91 15.58
C GLY A 6 -6.48 6.06 15.20
N ASP A 7 -7.07 6.69 16.21
CA ASP A 7 -8.02 7.80 16.02
C ASP A 7 -7.37 9.08 15.47
N TRP A 8 -6.09 9.32 15.80
CA TRP A 8 -5.35 10.46 15.28
C TRP A 8 -4.70 10.13 13.94
N VAL A 9 -5.09 10.85 12.91
CA VAL A 9 -4.54 10.73 11.56
C VAL A 9 -3.65 11.93 11.29
N ALA A 10 -2.40 11.69 10.90
CA ALA A 10 -1.46 12.72 10.47
C ALA A 10 -1.01 12.41 9.04
N MET A 11 -1.21 13.36 8.12
CA MET A 11 -0.85 13.17 6.72
C MET A 11 0.66 13.32 6.53
N THR A 12 1.30 12.37 5.83
CA THR A 12 2.76 12.39 5.60
C THR A 12 3.20 13.57 4.74
N ASN A 13 2.38 13.96 3.76
CA ASN A 13 2.71 14.99 2.76
C ASN A 13 1.90 16.30 2.92
N HIS A 14 1.24 16.50 4.07
CA HIS A 14 0.45 17.70 4.34
C HIS A 14 0.38 17.99 5.84
N THR A 15 0.21 19.25 6.24
CA THR A 15 0.06 19.66 7.65
C THR A 15 -1.27 19.28 8.28
N TRP A 16 -2.11 18.53 7.56
CA TRP A 16 -3.42 18.13 8.07
C TRP A 16 -3.26 16.97 9.05
N ALA A 17 -3.78 17.19 10.26
CA ALA A 17 -3.93 16.16 11.25
C ALA A 17 -5.29 16.33 11.97
N PHE A 18 -5.98 15.23 12.24
CA PHE A 18 -7.33 15.26 12.80
C PHE A 18 -7.67 13.97 13.55
N SER A 19 -8.68 14.05 14.42
CA SER A 19 -9.33 12.90 15.06
C SER A 19 -10.47 12.36 14.18
N ILE A 20 -10.49 11.05 13.94
CA ILE A 20 -11.57 10.38 13.20
C ILE A 20 -12.89 10.52 13.97
N ALA A 21 -12.89 10.30 15.28
CA ALA A 21 -14.06 10.41 16.13
C ALA A 21 -14.63 11.83 16.16
N GLU A 22 -13.75 12.83 16.25
CA GLU A 22 -14.16 14.24 16.21
C GLU A 22 -14.78 14.59 14.86
N MET A 23 -14.13 14.21 13.75
CA MET A 23 -14.65 14.43 12.40
C MET A 23 -16.01 13.76 12.19
N LYS A 24 -16.15 12.49 12.62
CA LYS A 24 -17.41 11.75 12.56
C LYS A 24 -18.54 12.48 13.29
N LYS A 25 -18.26 12.95 14.50
CA LYS A 25 -19.23 13.69 15.32
C LYS A 25 -19.60 15.02 14.68
N ASN A 26 -18.61 15.79 14.20
CA ASN A 26 -18.81 17.10 13.60
C ASN A 26 -19.65 17.04 12.31
N LEU A 27 -19.48 15.97 11.53
CA LEU A 27 -20.25 15.74 10.30
C LEU A 27 -21.59 15.01 10.52
N GLY A 28 -21.86 14.54 11.74
CA GLY A 28 -23.10 13.80 12.04
C GLY A 28 -23.21 12.44 11.34
N PHE A 29 -22.07 11.80 11.02
CA PHE A 29 -22.06 10.52 10.30
C PHE A 29 -22.34 9.34 11.22
N SER A 30 -23.19 8.41 10.75
CA SER A 30 -23.41 7.12 11.44
C SER A 30 -22.17 6.21 11.34
N HIS A 31 -21.51 6.23 10.18
CA HIS A 31 -20.26 5.51 9.91
C HIS A 31 -19.29 6.44 9.19
N LEU A 32 -18.04 6.45 9.65
CA LEU A 32 -16.92 7.12 9.00
C LEU A 32 -15.75 6.14 9.06
N GLU A 33 -15.38 5.59 7.91
CA GLU A 33 -14.23 4.71 7.78
C GLU A 33 -13.09 5.51 7.17
N ILE A 34 -11.96 5.55 7.86
CA ILE A 34 -10.71 6.11 7.34
C ILE A 34 -9.76 4.96 7.12
N ILE A 35 -9.30 4.82 5.88
CA ILE A 35 -8.44 3.72 5.45
C ILE A 35 -7.22 4.25 4.73
N ASN A 36 -6.16 3.46 4.72
CA ASN A 36 -4.99 3.72 3.89
C ASN A 36 -5.35 3.59 2.40
N ASP A 37 -4.64 4.31 1.54
CA ASP A 37 -4.88 4.33 0.09
C ASP A 37 -4.66 2.96 -0.57
N PHE A 38 -3.62 2.21 -0.19
CA PHE A 38 -3.42 0.85 -0.70
C PHE A 38 -4.42 -0.16 -0.13
N THR A 39 -4.98 0.10 1.06
CA THR A 39 -6.16 -0.65 1.54
C THR A 39 -7.33 -0.44 0.59
N ALA A 40 -7.62 0.80 0.19
CA ALA A 40 -8.69 1.12 -0.76
C ALA A 40 -8.46 0.48 -2.14
N VAL A 41 -7.24 0.61 -2.69
CA VAL A 41 -6.86 -0.02 -3.97
C VAL A 41 -7.02 -1.53 -3.91
N SER A 42 -6.56 -2.17 -2.83
CA SER A 42 -6.71 -3.61 -2.67
C SER A 42 -8.20 -4.02 -2.68
N MET A 43 -9.06 -3.31 -1.96
CA MET A 43 -10.48 -3.60 -1.88
C MET A 43 -11.24 -3.39 -3.21
N ALA A 44 -10.66 -2.65 -4.16
CA ALA A 44 -11.23 -2.49 -5.50
C ALA A 44 -11.00 -3.73 -6.39
N ILE A 45 -9.96 -4.53 -6.14
CA ILE A 45 -9.54 -5.66 -7.00
C ILE A 45 -10.68 -6.64 -7.30
N PRO A 46 -11.49 -7.09 -6.32
CA PRO A 46 -12.59 -8.01 -6.59
C PRO A 46 -13.72 -7.41 -7.45
N MET A 47 -13.73 -6.09 -7.64
CA MET A 47 -14.72 -5.38 -8.45
C MET A 47 -14.18 -4.97 -9.83
N LEU A 48 -12.89 -5.20 -10.10
CA LEU A 48 -12.30 -4.90 -11.40
C LEU A 48 -12.83 -5.86 -12.47
N LYS A 49 -13.07 -5.31 -13.66
CA LYS A 49 -13.43 -6.07 -14.85
C LYS A 49 -12.22 -6.22 -15.75
N LYS A 50 -12.29 -7.14 -16.72
CA LYS A 50 -11.18 -7.38 -17.65
C LYS A 50 -10.81 -6.12 -18.45
N GLU A 51 -11.74 -5.20 -18.74
CA GLU A 51 -11.40 -3.93 -19.39
C GLU A 51 -10.53 -2.97 -18.54
N HIS A 52 -10.46 -3.18 -17.22
CA HIS A 52 -9.62 -2.40 -16.32
C HIS A 52 -8.22 -3.02 -16.13
N LEU A 53 -7.96 -4.18 -16.74
CA LEU A 53 -6.77 -4.99 -16.47
C LEU A 53 -5.96 -5.20 -17.76
N ILE A 54 -4.64 -5.08 -17.62
CA ILE A 54 -3.67 -5.51 -18.64
C ILE A 54 -2.83 -6.62 -18.02
N GLN A 55 -2.88 -7.81 -18.62
CA GLN A 55 -2.16 -8.98 -18.12
C GLN A 55 -0.73 -9.01 -18.66
N PHE A 56 0.25 -9.15 -17.76
CA PHE A 56 1.66 -9.34 -18.09
C PHE A 56 2.09 -10.76 -17.68
N GLY A 57 2.08 -11.69 -18.64
CA GLY A 57 2.45 -13.10 -18.41
C GLY A 57 1.46 -13.88 -17.53
N GLY A 58 1.89 -15.07 -17.08
CA GLY A 58 1.11 -15.94 -16.20
C GLY A 58 -0.10 -16.62 -16.87
N ALA A 59 -0.90 -17.30 -16.04
CA ALA A 59 -2.16 -17.92 -16.42
C ALA A 59 -3.32 -17.28 -15.62
N GLU A 60 -4.54 -17.79 -15.79
CA GLU A 60 -5.69 -17.31 -15.02
C GLU A 60 -5.49 -17.50 -13.50
N PRO A 61 -6.01 -16.58 -12.67
CA PRO A 61 -5.92 -16.67 -11.23
C PRO A 61 -6.69 -17.88 -10.70
N VAL A 62 -6.18 -18.48 -9.63
CA VAL A 62 -6.94 -19.48 -8.87
C VAL A 62 -7.89 -18.75 -7.93
N GLU A 63 -9.19 -18.92 -8.16
CA GLU A 63 -10.24 -18.26 -7.39
C GLU A 63 -10.08 -18.43 -5.86
N GLY A 64 -10.25 -17.32 -5.14
CA GLY A 64 -10.14 -17.25 -3.68
C GLY A 64 -8.74 -17.45 -3.09
N LYS A 65 -7.68 -17.46 -3.90
CA LYS A 65 -6.30 -17.47 -3.39
C LYS A 65 -5.80 -16.05 -3.05
N PRO A 66 -4.78 -15.91 -2.17
CA PRO A 66 -4.25 -14.61 -1.80
C PRO A 66 -3.78 -13.79 -2.99
N ILE A 67 -3.97 -12.47 -2.93
CA ILE A 67 -3.54 -11.50 -3.94
C ILE A 67 -2.61 -10.50 -3.28
N ALA A 68 -1.49 -10.18 -3.92
CA ALA A 68 -0.64 -9.05 -3.56
C ALA A 68 -0.92 -7.88 -4.50
N VAL A 69 -0.91 -6.68 -3.97
CA VAL A 69 -0.98 -5.44 -4.76
C VAL A 69 0.12 -4.50 -4.31
N TYR A 70 0.84 -3.95 -5.27
CA TYR A 70 1.86 -2.94 -5.04
C TYR A 70 1.84 -1.94 -6.19
N GLY A 71 2.33 -0.73 -5.94
CA GLY A 71 2.36 0.32 -6.94
C GLY A 71 3.40 1.37 -6.60
N ALA A 72 4.26 1.67 -7.57
CA ALA A 72 5.23 2.74 -7.51
C ALA A 72 4.59 4.05 -7.99
N GLY A 73 4.64 5.08 -7.14
CA GLY A 73 4.18 6.43 -7.41
C GLY A 73 5.10 7.43 -6.71
N THR A 74 4.54 8.35 -5.90
CA THR A 74 5.35 9.18 -4.99
C THR A 74 6.06 8.36 -3.91
N GLY A 75 5.52 7.17 -3.60
CA GLY A 75 6.13 6.16 -2.76
C GLY A 75 5.81 4.76 -3.28
N LEU A 76 6.12 3.72 -2.50
CA LEU A 76 5.86 2.33 -2.83
C LEU A 76 4.87 1.73 -1.83
N GLY A 77 3.59 1.74 -2.20
CA GLY A 77 2.59 1.12 -1.34
C GLY A 77 2.44 -0.37 -1.62
N VAL A 78 2.10 -1.13 -0.58
CA VAL A 78 1.89 -2.58 -0.63
C VAL A 78 0.68 -2.96 0.23
N ALA A 79 -0.19 -3.83 -0.30
CA ALA A 79 -1.24 -4.47 0.47
C ALA A 79 -1.49 -5.89 -0.04
N HIS A 80 -2.17 -6.70 0.76
CA HIS A 80 -2.60 -8.03 0.35
C HIS A 80 -4.10 -8.19 0.54
N LEU A 81 -4.70 -9.10 -0.23
CA LEU A 81 -6.06 -9.58 -0.02
C LEU A 81 -6.05 -11.08 0.25
N VAL A 82 -6.83 -11.49 1.24
CA VAL A 82 -7.14 -12.90 1.49
C VAL A 82 -8.64 -13.13 1.48
N HIS A 83 -9.07 -14.29 0.98
CA HIS A 83 -10.47 -14.67 0.96
C HIS A 83 -10.79 -15.56 2.16
N VAL A 84 -11.56 -15.04 3.11
CA VAL A 84 -11.93 -15.69 4.37
C VAL A 84 -13.45 -15.65 4.53
N ASP A 85 -14.08 -16.80 4.78
CA ASP A 85 -15.53 -16.90 5.02
C ASP A 85 -16.39 -16.14 4.00
N LYS A 86 -16.09 -16.31 2.71
CA LYS A 86 -16.78 -15.67 1.57
C LYS A 86 -16.61 -14.14 1.48
N ARG A 87 -15.59 -13.60 2.15
CA ARG A 87 -15.28 -12.17 2.13
C ARG A 87 -13.81 -11.97 1.79
N TRP A 88 -13.55 -10.92 1.00
CA TRP A 88 -12.20 -10.41 0.81
C TRP A 88 -11.82 -9.53 2.00
N VAL A 89 -10.68 -9.83 2.60
CA VAL A 89 -10.11 -9.10 3.74
C VAL A 89 -8.80 -8.48 3.29
N SER A 90 -8.69 -7.16 3.42
CA SER A 90 -7.46 -6.42 3.17
C SER A 90 -6.51 -6.56 4.34
N LEU A 91 -5.24 -6.85 4.03
CA LEU A 91 -4.13 -6.88 4.96
C LEU A 91 -3.19 -5.73 4.58
N PRO A 92 -3.35 -4.55 5.21
CA PRO A 92 -2.47 -3.42 4.96
C PRO A 92 -1.05 -3.68 5.49
N GLY A 93 -0.06 -3.02 4.91
CA GLY A 93 1.30 -3.08 5.42
C GLY A 93 2.22 -2.05 4.77
N GLU A 94 3.41 -1.92 5.35
CA GLU A 94 4.46 -0.99 4.92
C GLU A 94 5.50 -1.69 4.04
N GLY A 95 5.03 -2.55 3.12
CA GLY A 95 5.89 -3.44 2.34
C GLY A 95 6.87 -2.73 1.42
N GLY A 96 6.67 -1.44 1.11
CA GLY A 96 7.64 -0.65 0.34
C GLY A 96 8.86 -0.19 1.14
N HIS A 97 8.77 -0.25 2.47
CA HIS A 97 9.87 0.12 3.37
C HIS A 97 10.83 -1.04 3.67
N VAL A 98 10.63 -2.22 3.07
CA VAL A 98 11.61 -3.32 3.13
C VAL A 98 12.91 -2.93 2.44
N ASP A 99 14.01 -3.59 2.79
CA ASP A 99 15.33 -3.35 2.21
C ASP A 99 15.31 -3.50 0.68
N PHE A 100 16.02 -2.60 -0.01
CA PHE A 100 16.30 -2.79 -1.43
C PHE A 100 17.17 -4.04 -1.62
N ALA A 101 16.74 -4.93 -2.51
CA ALA A 101 17.36 -6.23 -2.76
C ALA A 101 18.03 -6.27 -4.14
N PRO A 102 19.28 -5.78 -4.30
CA PRO A 102 19.98 -5.78 -5.58
C PRO A 102 20.29 -7.21 -6.05
N ASN A 103 20.23 -7.43 -7.36
CA ASN A 103 20.45 -8.74 -7.99
C ASN A 103 21.68 -8.78 -8.93
N SER A 104 22.37 -7.65 -9.12
CA SER A 104 23.53 -7.50 -10.00
C SER A 104 24.63 -6.66 -9.36
N GLU A 105 25.85 -6.73 -9.90
CA GLU A 105 26.96 -5.87 -9.45
C GLU A 105 26.66 -4.39 -9.66
N GLU A 106 25.99 -4.04 -10.76
CA GLU A 106 25.55 -2.68 -11.04
C GLU A 106 24.54 -2.19 -10.00
N GLU A 107 23.53 -2.99 -9.68
CA GLU A 107 22.55 -2.66 -8.64
C GLU A 107 23.18 -2.59 -7.24
N ALA A 108 24.19 -3.41 -6.96
CA ALA A 108 24.93 -3.36 -5.69
C ALA A 108 25.73 -2.06 -5.55
N ILE A 109 26.33 -1.56 -6.63
CA ILE A 109 26.99 -0.25 -6.64
C ILE A 109 26.00 0.87 -6.35
N ILE A 110 24.81 0.82 -6.97
CA ILE A 110 23.72 1.79 -6.70
C ILE A 110 23.33 1.76 -5.22
N LEU A 111 23.13 0.56 -4.64
CA LEU A 111 22.82 0.40 -3.22
C LEU A 111 23.87 1.07 -2.33
N GLU A 112 25.16 0.84 -2.60
CA GLU A 112 26.26 1.40 -1.81
C GLU A 112 26.32 2.93 -1.87
N ILE A 113 26.09 3.51 -3.06
CA ILE A 113 26.02 4.96 -3.24
C ILE A 113 24.86 5.54 -2.42
N LEU A 114 23.65 4.99 -2.57
CA LEU A 114 22.47 5.46 -1.84
C LEU A 114 22.65 5.30 -0.32
N ARG A 115 23.20 4.18 0.13
CA ARG A 115 23.43 3.91 1.55
C ARG A 115 24.36 4.94 2.19
N ALA A 116 25.39 5.39 1.47
CA ALA A 116 26.30 6.42 1.95
C ALA A 116 25.61 7.78 2.13
N GLU A 117 24.57 8.09 1.34
CA GLU A 117 23.86 9.37 1.39
C GLU A 117 22.69 9.38 2.38
N ILE A 118 21.87 8.32 2.40
CA ILE A 118 20.59 8.30 3.12
C ILE A 118 20.51 7.24 4.24
N GLY A 119 21.56 6.44 4.43
CA GLY A 119 21.57 5.36 5.41
C GLY A 119 20.73 4.17 4.95
N HIS A 120 19.57 3.95 5.55
CA HIS A 120 18.69 2.84 5.16
C HIS A 120 18.09 3.05 3.77
N VAL A 121 18.32 2.09 2.86
CA VAL A 121 17.81 2.10 1.49
C VAL A 121 16.69 1.07 1.38
N SER A 122 15.45 1.54 1.52
CA SER A 122 14.28 0.70 1.26
C SER A 122 13.96 0.61 -0.23
N ALA A 123 13.13 -0.36 -0.63
CA ALA A 123 12.64 -0.49 -2.01
C ALA A 123 11.96 0.81 -2.50
N GLU A 124 11.22 1.51 -1.64
CA GLU A 124 10.66 2.84 -1.95
C GLU A 124 11.71 3.90 -2.28
N ARG A 125 12.90 3.87 -1.67
CA ARG A 125 13.93 4.91 -1.82
C ARG A 125 14.65 4.85 -3.18
N VAL A 126 14.38 3.82 -3.98
CA VAL A 126 14.98 3.60 -5.30
C VAL A 126 14.02 3.98 -6.44
N LEU A 127 12.82 4.48 -6.12
CA LEU A 127 11.85 4.98 -7.10
C LEU A 127 12.25 6.33 -7.73
#